data_AF-A0A9Q3J8G7-F1
#
_entry.id   AF-A0A9Q3J8G7-F1
#
_cell.length_a   1.000
_cell.length_b   1.000
_cell.length_c   1.000
_cell.angle_alpha   90.00
_cell.angle_beta   90.00
_cell.angle_gamma   90.00
#
_symmetry.space_group_name_H-M   'P 1'
#
loop_
_entity.id
_entity.type
_entity.pdbx_description
1 polymer ?
#
loop_
_entity_poly.entity_id
_entity_poly.type
_entity_poly.pdbx_seq_one_letter_code
_entity_poly.pdbx_strand_id
1 'polypeptide(L)' 'MDWVTGLPPGGDRSYNACLVIVARFSKTPILLPFHKDDTSMDTAILIWNRAVSWTGIFTNII' A
#
# COMPACT_ATOMS: atom_id res chain seq x y z
N MET A 1 -2.47 -6.71 -6.05
CA MET A 1 -1.81 -5.83 -5.05
C MET A 1 -0.65 -6.62 -4.50
N ASP A 2 0.48 -6.02 -4.17
CA ASP A 2 1.61 -6.78 -3.64
C ASP A 2 2.49 -5.97 -2.67
N TRP A 3 3.25 -6.66 -1.83
CA TRP A 3 4.19 -6.07 -0.90
C TRP A 3 5.62 -6.20 -1.40
N VAL A 4 6.30 -5.07 -1.50
CA VAL A 4 7.77 -5.04 -1.65
C VAL A 4 8.37 -5.01 -0.26
N THR A 5 9.06 -6.08 0.13
CA THR A 5 9.66 -6.24 1.46
C THR A 5 11.18 -6.23 1.39
N GLY A 6 11.84 -6.03 2.54
CA GLY A 6 13.31 -6.04 2.63
C GLY A 6 13.96 -4.75 2.16
N LEU A 7 13.23 -3.63 2.19
CA LEU A 7 13.79 -2.32 1.91
C LEU A 7 14.61 -1.84 3.11
N PRO A 8 15.72 -1.10 2.88
CA PRO A 8 16.41 -0.43 3.96
C PRO A 8 15.45 0.54 4.67
N PRO A 9 15.46 0.63 6.02
CA PRO A 9 14.60 1.55 6.75
C PRO A 9 14.77 2.98 6.27
N GLY A 10 13.67 3.67 5.96
CA GLY A 10 13.71 5.01 5.38
C GLY A 10 12.56 5.93 5.83
N GLY A 11 12.82 7.24 5.71
CA GLY A 11 11.89 8.31 6.10
C GLY A 11 11.75 8.49 7.61
N ASP A 12 10.94 9.47 8.02
CA ASP A 12 10.78 9.87 9.43
C ASP A 12 10.25 8.76 10.35
N ARG A 13 9.62 7.73 9.77
CA ARG A 13 9.02 6.59 10.48
C ARG A 13 9.74 5.26 10.24
N SER A 14 10.93 5.28 9.61
CA SER A 14 11.75 4.08 9.38
C SER A 14 11.00 2.92 8.72
N TYR A 15 10.23 3.22 7.67
CA TYR A 15 9.50 2.20 6.91
C TYR A 15 10.49 1.28 6.19
N ASN A 16 10.21 -0.03 6.23
CA ASN A 16 11.08 -1.08 5.68
C ASN A 16 10.38 -1.95 4.61
N ALA A 17 9.15 -1.58 4.25
CA ALA A 17 8.37 -2.21 3.19
C ALA A 17 7.51 -1.17 2.46
N CYS A 18 6.97 -1.58 1.31
CA CYS A 18 6.05 -0.77 0.52
C CYS A 18 4.90 -1.64 0.02
N LEU A 19 3.68 -1.19 0.27
CA LEU A 19 2.49 -1.73 -0.37
C LEU A 19 2.33 -1.10 -1.75
N VAL A 20 2.19 -1.93 -2.78
CA VAL A 20 2.04 -1.52 -4.17
C VAL A 20 0.63 -1.87 -4.64
N ILE A 21 -0.11 -0.84 -5.02
CA ILE A 21 -1.45 -0.95 -5.58
C ILE A 21 -1.43 -0.41 -7.00
N VAL A 22 -1.79 -1.23 -7.97
CA VAL A 22 -1.83 -0.81 -9.38
C VAL A 22 -3.27 -0.82 -9.86
N ALA A 23 -3.78 0.34 -10.26
CA ALA A 23 -5.09 0.43 -10.87
C ALA A 23 -5.06 -0.24 -12.27
N ARG A 24 -5.93 -1.24 -12.49
CA ARG A 24 -5.90 -2.06 -13.70
C ARG A 24 -6.05 -1.27 -15.00
N PHE A 25 -6.91 -0.24 -14.99
CA PHE A 25 -7.26 0.55 -16.17
C PHE A 25 -6.26 1.68 -16.43
N SER A 26 -5.97 2.50 -15.42
CA SER A 26 -5.06 3.64 -15.58
C SER A 26 -3.58 3.24 -15.59
N LYS A 27 -3.27 2.01 -15.16
CA LYS A 27 -1.89 1.52 -14.94
C LYS A 27 -1.09 2.39 -13.97
N THR A 28 -1.75 3.27 -13.23
CA THR A 28 -1.12 4.15 -12.26
C THR A 28 -0.76 3.34 -11.01
N PRO A 29 0.53 3.28 -10.63
CA PRO A 29 0.94 2.69 -9.37
C PRO A 29 0.70 3.68 -8.22
N ILE A 30 0.24 3.16 -7.10
CA ILE A 30 0.15 3.84 -5.81
C ILE A 30 1.09 3.10 -4.87
N LEU A 31 2.08 3.82 -4.36
CA LEU A 31 3.10 3.30 -3.46
C LEU A 31 2.81 3.82 -2.06
N LEU A 32 2.52 2.91 -1.14
CA LEU A 32 2.22 3.25 0.24
C LEU A 32 3.31 2.68 1.15
N PRO A 33 4.02 3.52 1.91
CA PRO A 33 5.04 3.03 2.84
C PRO A 33 4.39 2.22 3.97
N PHE A 34 5.04 1.13 4.36
CA PHE A 34 4.50 0.11 5.25
C PHE A 34 5.62 -0.51 6.10
N HIS A 35 5.29 -1.05 7.27
CA HIS A 35 6.24 -1.85 8.04
C HIS A 35 5.99 -3.33 7.76
N LYS A 36 7.04 -4.12 7.52
CA LYS A 36 6.92 -5.56 7.23
C LYS A 36 6.14 -6.33 8.31
N ASP A 37 6.20 -5.87 9.55
CA ASP A 37 5.60 -6.51 10.72
C ASP A 37 4.15 -6.04 10.99
N ASP A 38 3.63 -5.10 10.20
CA ASP A 38 2.26 -4.60 10.32
C ASP A 38 1.24 -5.70 9.98
N THR A 39 0.09 -5.65 10.65
CA THR A 39 -0.95 -6.66 10.48
C THR A 39 -1.78 -6.43 9.22
N SER A 40 -2.61 -7.42 8.88
CA SER A 40 -3.62 -7.27 7.81
C SER A 40 -4.62 -6.14 8.10
N MET A 41 -4.91 -5.88 9.38
CA MET A 41 -5.78 -4.78 9.79
C MET A 41 -5.13 -3.42 9.51
N ASP A 42 -3.85 -3.27 9.83
CA ASP A 42 -3.09 -2.04 9.57
C ASP A 42 -3.02 -1.76 8.06
N THR A 43 -2.84 -2.82 7.26
CA THR A 43 -2.90 -2.73 5.79
C THR A 43 -4.27 -2.24 5.31
N ALA A 44 -5.36 -2.79 5.85
CA ALA A 44 -6.72 -2.39 5.47
C ALA A 44 -7.00 -0.93 5.82
N ILE A 45 -6.57 -0.47 7.00
CA ILE A 45 -6.67 0.93 7.43
C ILE A 45 -5.84 1.83 6.52
N LEU A 46 -4.63 1.42 6.15
CA LEU A 46 -3.76 2.16 5.23
C LEU A 46 -4.41 2.34 3.85
N ILE A 47 -4.98 1.26 3.31
CA ILE A 47 -5.72 1.28 2.04
C ILE A 47 -6.92 2.23 2.13
N TRP A 48 -7.73 2.09 3.19
CA TRP A 48 -8.91 2.93 3.39
C TRP A 48 -8.56 4.43 3.43
N ASN A 49 -7.53 4.78 4.20
CA ASN A 49 -7.15 6.17 4.41
C ASN A 49 -6.37 6.79 3.24
N ARG A 50 -5.64 5.98 2.45
CA ARG A 50 -4.70 6.50 1.44
C ARG A 50 -5.00 6.10 0.01
N ALA A 51 -5.58 4.93 -0.25
CA ALA A 51 -5.83 4.46 -1.61
C ALA A 51 -7.25 4.79 -2.08
N VAL A 52 -8.25 4.57 -1.23
CA VAL A 52 -9.67 4.74 -1.60
C VAL A 52 -9.99 6.17 -2.03
N SER A 53 -9.34 7.18 -1.45
CA SER A 53 -9.51 8.58 -1.87
C SER A 53 -9.02 8.87 -3.30
N TRP A 54 -8.11 8.05 -3.82
CA TRP A 54 -7.56 8.20 -5.18
C TRP A 54 -8.31 7.34 -6.20
N THR A 55 -8.73 6.14 -5.81
CA THR A 55 -9.27 5.14 -6.73
C THR A 55 -10.78 4.93 -6.61
N GLY A 56 -11.41 5.46 -5.56
CA GLY A 56 -12.72 5.03 -5.13
C GLY A 56 -12.70 3.63 -4.50
N ILE A 57 -13.88 3.09 -4.21
CA ILE A 57 -14.05 1.74 -3.66
C ILE A 57 -13.73 0.71 -4.74
N PHE A 58 -12.85 -0.25 -4.41
CA PHE A 58 -12.51 -1.34 -5.30
C PHE A 58 -13.68 -2.31 -5.46
N THR A 59 -14.01 -2.65 -6.70
CA THR A 59 -14.97 -3.72 -6.99
C THR A 59 -14.30 -5.09 -7.00
N ASN A 60 -13.01 -5.16 -7.27
CA ASN A 60 -12.23 -6.39 -7.28
C ASN A 60 -10.78 -6.09 -6.89
N ILE A 61 -10.21 -6.93 -6.01
CA ILE A 61 -8.81 -6.90 -5.61
C ILE A 61 -8.22 -8.25 -6.01
N ILE A 62 -7.22 -8.21 -6.89
CA ILE A 62 -6.48 -9.36 -7.41
C ILE A 62 -5.01 -9.15 -7.07
#